data_AF-A0A855YHF3-F1
#
_entry.id   AF-A0A855YHF3-F1
#
_cell.length_a   1.000
_cell.length_b   1.000
_cell.length_c   1.000
_cell.angle_alpha   90.00
_cell.angle_beta   90.00
_cell.angle_gamma   90.00
#
_symmetry.space_group_name_H-M   'P 1'
#
loop_
_entity.id
_entity.type
_entity.pdbx_description
1 polymer ?
#
loop_
_entity_poly.entity_id
_entity_poly.type
_entity_poly.pdbx_seq_one_letter_code
_entity_poly.pdbx_strand_id
1 'polypeptide(L)'
;MNKNIHFRNISKGEVNSETKGIQEFRTLAEQSIQVFSQRRQVMNITFAGNKAEVDIDYEGVLSSDLPNGMKAGETLKLQGKSIFQMKDKKLILIEDHS
;
A
#
# COMPACT_ATOMS: atom_id res chain seq x y z
N MET A 1 2.71 7.16 -12.80
CA MET A 1 1.95 5.89 -12.89
C MET A 1 1.61 5.57 -14.35
N ASN A 2 1.65 4.29 -14.75
CA ASN A 2 1.21 3.83 -16.07
C ASN A 2 -0.32 3.68 -16.12
N LYS A 3 -0.94 3.78 -17.31
CA LYS A 3 -2.39 3.57 -17.50
C LYS A 3 -2.83 2.14 -17.16
N ASN A 4 -1.94 1.16 -17.38
CA ASN A 4 -2.16 -0.27 -17.17
C ASN A 4 -1.46 -0.76 -15.90
N ILE A 5 -1.33 0.09 -14.88
CA ILE A 5 -0.71 -0.32 -13.61
C ILE A 5 -1.45 -1.51 -13.02
N HIS A 6 -0.71 -2.50 -12.54
CA HIS A 6 -1.23 -3.60 -11.76
C HIS A 6 -0.90 -3.35 -10.28
N PHE A 7 -1.90 -3.41 -9.43
CA PHE A 7 -1.71 -3.35 -7.97
C PHE A 7 -2.21 -4.64 -7.34
N ARG A 8 -1.47 -5.15 -6.34
CA ARG A 8 -1.87 -6.27 -5.51
C ARG A 8 -1.55 -5.97 -4.04
N ASN A 9 -2.52 -6.19 -3.16
CA ASN A 9 -2.29 -6.30 -1.73
C ASN A 9 -2.34 -7.77 -1.35
N ILE A 10 -1.25 -8.28 -0.77
CA ILE A 10 -1.04 -9.67 -0.44
C ILE A 10 -0.81 -9.76 1.06
N SER A 11 -1.71 -10.45 1.77
CA SER A 11 -1.56 -10.69 3.20
C SER A 11 -1.47 -12.18 3.46
N LYS A 12 -0.45 -12.63 4.20
CA LYS A 12 -0.25 -14.07 4.52
C LYS A 12 -0.25 -14.99 3.29
N GLY A 13 0.20 -14.48 2.14
CA GLY A 13 0.25 -15.21 0.87
C GLY A 13 -1.03 -15.17 0.03
N GLU A 14 -2.11 -14.57 0.53
CA GLU A 14 -3.38 -14.43 -0.20
C GLU A 14 -3.56 -13.02 -0.76
N VAL A 15 -4.08 -12.92 -1.99
CA VAL A 15 -4.40 -11.63 -2.62
C VAL A 15 -5.72 -11.12 -2.05
N ASN A 16 -5.65 -10.13 -1.17
CA ASN A 16 -6.81 -9.50 -0.55
C ASN A 16 -7.45 -8.43 -1.43
N SER A 17 -6.66 -7.79 -2.28
CA SER A 17 -7.14 -6.77 -3.22
C SER A 17 -6.25 -6.72 -4.45
N GLU A 18 -6.87 -6.53 -5.62
CA GLU A 18 -6.19 -6.43 -6.91
C GLU A 18 -6.91 -5.41 -7.79
N THR A 19 -6.16 -4.56 -8.48
CA THR A 19 -6.73 -3.62 -9.48
C THR A 19 -5.92 -3.64 -10.75
N LYS A 20 -6.58 -3.48 -11.89
CA LYS A 20 -5.94 -3.43 -13.21
C LYS A 20 -6.27 -2.11 -13.90
N GLY A 21 -5.32 -1.19 -13.83
CA GLY A 21 -5.39 0.10 -14.49
C GLY A 21 -5.49 1.27 -13.51
N ILE A 22 -5.20 2.45 -14.05
CA ILE A 22 -5.03 3.67 -13.26
C ILE A 22 -6.31 4.12 -12.54
N GLN A 23 -7.49 3.86 -13.13
CA GLN A 23 -8.76 4.34 -12.59
C GLN A 23 -9.19 3.52 -11.37
N GLU A 24 -9.15 2.19 -11.48
CA GLU A 24 -9.44 1.29 -10.35
C GLU A 24 -8.47 1.51 -9.20
N PHE A 25 -7.17 1.62 -9.51
CA PHE A 25 -6.15 1.90 -8.51
C PHE A 25 -6.41 3.24 -7.79
N ARG A 26 -6.82 4.27 -8.53
CA ARG A 26 -7.18 5.57 -7.95
C ARG A 26 -8.37 5.44 -6.99
N THR A 27 -9.45 4.80 -7.42
CA THR A 27 -10.64 4.61 -6.57
C THR A 27 -10.27 3.88 -5.27
N LEU A 28 -9.47 2.81 -5.36
CA LEU A 28 -8.99 2.08 -4.20
C LEU A 28 -8.18 2.99 -3.27
N ALA A 29 -7.21 3.72 -3.82
CA ALA A 29 -6.36 4.63 -3.04
C ALA A 29 -7.17 5.74 -2.34
N GLU A 30 -8.15 6.32 -3.01
CA GLU A 30 -9.04 7.35 -2.46
C GLU A 30 -9.89 6.82 -1.30
N GLN A 31 -10.39 5.58 -1.41
CA GLN A 31 -11.13 4.92 -0.32
C GLN A 31 -10.22 4.63 0.87
N SER A 32 -8.98 4.17 0.64
CA SER A 32 -8.04 3.81 1.71
C SER A 32 -7.52 5.01 2.50
N ILE A 33 -7.51 6.22 1.92
CA ILE A 33 -7.06 7.45 2.63
C ILE A 33 -7.92 7.73 3.86
N GLN A 34 -9.20 7.34 3.85
CA GLN A 34 -10.14 7.68 4.92
C GLN A 34 -9.94 6.87 6.20
N VAL A 35 -9.09 5.82 6.19
CA VAL A 35 -8.92 4.89 7.32
C VAL A 35 -8.08 5.49 8.46
N PHE A 36 -7.18 6.43 8.14
CA PHE A 36 -6.24 6.98 9.13
C PHE A 36 -6.33 8.51 9.16
N SER A 37 -6.43 9.06 10.37
CA SER A 37 -6.37 10.51 10.61
C SER A 37 -4.93 11.04 10.53
N GLN A 38 -3.96 10.19 10.86
CA GLN A 38 -2.53 10.46 10.74
C GLN A 38 -1.81 9.18 10.30
N ARG A 39 -0.77 9.34 9.49
CA ARG A 39 0.10 8.23 9.07
C ARG A 39 1.56 8.66 9.08
N ARG A 40 2.44 7.73 9.46
CA ARG A 40 3.90 7.84 9.36
C ARG A 40 4.42 6.54 8.77
N GLN A 41 5.31 6.67 7.80
CA GLN A 41 5.99 5.55 7.16
C GLN A 41 7.49 5.81 7.21
N VAL A 42 8.22 4.90 7.85
CA VAL A 42 9.68 4.84 7.72
C VAL A 42 9.97 3.80 6.66
N MET A 43 10.74 4.17 5.65
CA MET A 43 10.97 3.33 4.47
C MET A 43 12.46 3.12 4.26
N ASN A 44 12.85 1.87 3.99
CA ASN A 44 14.16 1.52 3.48
C ASN A 44 14.01 0.99 2.05
N ILE A 45 14.76 1.54 1.10
CA ILE A 45 14.57 1.28 -0.33
C ILE A 45 15.82 0.64 -0.91
N THR A 46 15.65 -0.52 -1.55
CA THR A 46 16.68 -1.18 -2.34
C THR A 46 16.28 -1.19 -3.81
N PHE A 47 17.18 -0.75 -4.69
CA PHE A 47 16.95 -0.75 -6.13
C PHE A 47 17.65 -1.95 -6.80
N ALA A 48 16.93 -2.65 -7.67
CA ALA A 48 17.43 -3.75 -8.48
C ALA A 48 16.92 -3.61 -9.92
N GLY A 49 17.70 -2.93 -10.76
CA GLY A 49 17.33 -2.67 -12.15
C GLY A 49 16.08 -1.81 -12.26
N ASN A 50 14.99 -2.38 -12.79
CA ASN A 50 13.70 -1.70 -12.92
C ASN A 50 12.74 -1.94 -11.74
N LYS A 51 13.20 -2.64 -10.70
CA LYS A 51 12.45 -2.88 -9.48
C LYS A 51 13.01 -2.06 -8.31
N ALA A 52 12.12 -1.66 -7.41
CA ALA A 52 12.48 -1.15 -6.10
C ALA A 52 11.74 -1.98 -5.06
N GLU A 53 12.47 -2.50 -4.09
CA GLU A 53 11.91 -3.16 -2.92
C GLU A 53 11.97 -2.18 -1.75
N VAL A 54 10.86 -2.04 -1.04
CA VAL A 54 10.71 -1.07 0.03
C VAL A 54 10.22 -1.79 1.28
N ASP A 55 11.06 -1.85 2.30
CA ASP A 55 10.63 -2.27 3.62
C ASP A 55 9.99 -1.06 4.32
N ILE A 56 8.83 -1.25 4.93
CA ILE A 56 8.00 -0.18 5.48
C ILE A 56 7.66 -0.51 6.94
N ASP A 57 8.08 0.38 7.85
CA ASP A 57 7.49 0.48 9.19
C ASP A 57 6.38 1.52 9.15
N TYR A 58 5.14 1.04 9.23
CA TYR A 58 3.93 1.84 9.18
C TYR A 58 3.41 2.12 10.59
N GLU A 59 3.04 3.36 10.86
CA GLU A 59 2.30 3.77 12.05
C GLU A 59 1.13 4.68 11.63
N GLY A 60 -0.08 4.35 12.04
CA GLY A 60 -1.27 5.15 11.69
C GLY A 60 -2.25 5.26 12.85
N VAL A 61 -2.86 6.45 13.00
CA VAL A 61 -3.93 6.71 13.98
C VAL A 61 -5.26 6.53 13.29
N LEU A 62 -6.12 5.66 13.80
CA LEU A 62 -7.42 5.37 13.20
C LEU A 62 -8.33 6.60 13.21
N SER A 63 -9.01 6.85 12.08
CA SER A 63 -10.01 7.93 11.95
C SER A 63 -11.41 7.49 12.41
N SER A 64 -11.68 6.19 12.41
CA SER A 64 -12.96 5.57 12.76
C SER A 64 -12.75 4.23 13.47
N ASP A 65 -13.79 3.75 14.15
CA ASP A 65 -13.83 2.39 14.67
C ASP A 65 -13.72 1.37 13.53
N LEU A 66 -13.00 0.27 13.76
CA LEU A 66 -12.84 -0.83 12.82
C LEU A 66 -13.65 -2.07 13.26
N PRO A 67 -14.10 -2.92 12.31
CA PRO A 67 -14.87 -4.14 12.62
C PRO A 67 -14.15 -5.14 13.54
N ASN A 68 -12.81 -5.08 13.59
CA ASN A 68 -12.00 -5.94 14.46
C ASN A 68 -11.97 -5.47 15.93
N GLY A 69 -12.70 -4.41 16.27
CA GLY A 69 -12.82 -3.88 17.64
C GLY A 69 -11.92 -2.70 17.95
N MET A 70 -10.98 -2.34 17.07
CA MET A 70 -10.13 -1.17 17.27
C MET A 70 -10.94 0.13 17.18
N LYS A 71 -10.55 1.14 17.96
CA LYS A 71 -11.27 2.39 18.12
C LYS A 71 -10.60 3.55 17.40
N ALA A 72 -11.41 4.53 17.01
CA ALA A 72 -10.90 5.81 16.52
C ALA A 72 -9.91 6.42 17.53
N GLY A 73 -8.78 6.94 17.05
CA GLY A 73 -7.70 7.48 17.88
C GLY A 73 -6.66 6.45 18.33
N GLU A 74 -6.92 5.15 18.19
CA GLU A 74 -5.90 4.14 18.47
C GLU A 74 -4.82 4.10 17.39
N THR A 75 -3.60 3.74 17.79
CA THR A 75 -2.45 3.62 16.89
C THR A 75 -2.27 2.18 16.44
N LEU A 76 -2.30 1.98 15.13
CA LEU A 76 -1.93 0.75 14.45
C LEU A 76 -0.47 0.82 14.01
N LYS A 77 0.30 -0.24 14.28
CA LYS A 77 1.66 -0.42 13.78
C LYS A 77 1.74 -1.67 12.94
N LEU A 78 2.30 -1.55 11.74
CA LEU A 78 2.46 -2.65 10.80
C LEU A 78 3.85 -2.62 10.20
N GLN A 79 4.41 -3.80 9.96
CA GLN A 79 5.58 -3.94 9.12
C GLN A 79 5.13 -4.59 7.82
N GLY A 80 5.66 -4.10 6.71
CA GLY A 80 5.33 -4.63 5.40
C GLY A 80 6.46 -4.42 4.41
N LYS A 81 6.30 -5.05 3.25
CA LYS A 81 7.22 -4.91 2.13
C LYS A 81 6.42 -4.55 0.89
N SER A 82 6.89 -3.54 0.17
CA SER A 82 6.32 -3.16 -1.13
C SER A 82 7.33 -3.43 -2.24
N ILE A 83 6.85 -4.02 -3.34
CA ILE A 83 7.62 -4.20 -4.58
C ILE A 83 7.05 -3.27 -5.63
N PHE A 84 7.88 -2.38 -6.14
CA PHE A 84 7.56 -1.47 -7.22
C PHE A 84 8.31 -1.89 -8.47
N GLN A 85 7.63 -1.89 -9.62
CA GLN A 85 8.29 -2.06 -10.91
C GLN A 85 8.02 -0.87 -11.81
N MET A 86 9.05 -0.41 -12.50
CA MET A 86 9.01 0.71 -13.42
C MET A 86 9.27 0.29 -14.87
N LYS A 87 8.62 0.99 -15.80
CA LYS A 87 8.92 0.96 -17.24
C LYS A 87 8.64 2.33 -17.82
N ASP A 88 9.52 2.82 -18.69
CA ASP A 88 9.37 4.13 -19.35
C ASP A 88 9.14 5.28 -18.33
N LYS A 89 9.90 5.25 -17.23
CA LYS A 89 9.81 6.20 -16.09
C LYS A 89 8.43 6.25 -15.41
N LYS A 90 7.61 5.20 -15.56
CA LYS A 90 6.30 5.06 -14.92
C LYS A 90 6.24 3.75 -14.15
N LEU A 91 5.63 3.78 -12.97
CA LEU A 91 5.26 2.57 -12.24
C LEU A 91 4.23 1.76 -13.03
N ILE A 92 4.50 0.46 -13.19
CA ILE A 92 3.65 -0.53 -13.85
C ILE A 92 3.14 -1.61 -12.89
N LEU A 93 3.81 -1.79 -11.73
CA LEU A 93 3.45 -2.76 -10.70
C LEU A 93 3.66 -2.15 -9.32
N ILE A 94 2.72 -2.44 -8.42
CA ILE A 94 2.86 -2.27 -6.97
C ILE A 94 2.33 -3.55 -6.31
N GLU A 95 3.15 -4.18 -5.49
CA GLU A 95 2.75 -5.32 -4.66
C GLU A 95 3.06 -5.00 -3.21
N ASP A 96 2.03 -4.94 -2.38
CA ASP A 96 2.18 -4.74 -0.94
C ASP A 96 2.03 -6.08 -0.22
N HIS A 97 2.97 -6.39 0.67
CA HIS A 97 3.05 -7.65 1.41
C HIS A 97 3.02 -7.38 2.92
N SER A 98 2.16 -8.12 3.63
CA SER A 98 2.04 -8.12 5.10
C SER A 98 1.77 -9.50 5.68
#